data_AF-A0AAV9KBN2-F1
#
_entry.id   AF-A0AAV9KBN2-F1
#
_cell.length_a   1.000
_cell.length_b   1.000
_cell.length_c   1.000
_cell.angle_alpha   90.00
_cell.angle_beta   90.00
_cell.angle_gamma   90.00
#
_symmetry.space_group_name_H-M   'P 1'
#
loop_
_entity.id
_entity.type
_entity.pdbx_description
1 polymer ?
#
loop_
_entity_poly.entity_id
_entity_poly.type
_entity_poly.pdbx_seq_one_letter_code
_entity_poly.pdbx_strand_id
1 'polypeptide(L)'
;MREYGVQIEGHKLALDTLTVTMKECEKGQGATDVVTALKADIVGLRKDMDKLKSIDLSMLFSTVEILDVPSTDISVCSEMPLTTTGDETRANDVVVESEAETDEEQLDVHEETVYDDMADLEGAMVHTVVQASLRDVSMLGSSGSKDTEIPGTDAQTEGAVDMQTLPQS
;
A
#
# COMPACT_ATOMS: atom_id res chain seq x y z
N MET A 1 -11.67 -17.05 -3.36
CA MET A 1 -12.15 -16.40 -2.09
C MET A 1 -11.31 -16.70 -0.86
N ARG A 2 -10.77 -17.92 -0.64
CA ARG A 2 -9.92 -18.20 0.54
C ARG A 2 -8.65 -17.36 0.61
N GLU A 3 -8.04 -17.07 -0.53
CA GLU A 3 -6.77 -16.34 -0.63
C GLU A 3 -6.87 -14.87 -0.19
N TYR A 4 -7.95 -14.18 -0.58
CA TYR A 4 -8.21 -12.80 -0.16
C TYR A 4 -8.39 -12.66 1.36
N GLY A 5 -8.99 -13.66 2.02
CA GLY A 5 -9.12 -13.66 3.48
C GLY A 5 -7.77 -13.73 4.19
N VAL A 6 -6.81 -14.47 3.64
CA VAL A 6 -5.45 -14.58 4.19
C VAL A 6 -4.68 -13.26 4.03
N GLN A 7 -4.80 -12.61 2.87
CA GLN A 7 -4.17 -11.30 2.64
C GLN A 7 -4.72 -10.20 3.56
N ILE A 8 -6.04 -10.16 3.79
CA ILE A 8 -6.66 -9.16 4.68
C ILE A 8 -6.15 -9.31 6.13
N GLU A 9 -6.01 -10.53 6.63
CA GLU A 9 -5.44 -10.76 7.97
C GLU A 9 -3.94 -10.40 8.03
N GLY A 10 -3.20 -10.66 6.95
CA GLY A 10 -1.80 -10.23 6.83
C GLY A 10 -1.64 -8.72 6.95
N HIS A 11 -2.47 -7.94 6.24
CA HIS A 11 -2.44 -6.48 6.33
C HIS A 11 -2.83 -5.96 7.72
N LYS A 12 -3.78 -6.62 8.40
CA LYS A 12 -4.15 -6.29 9.78
C LYS A 12 -2.99 -6.46 10.74
N LEU A 13 -2.27 -7.58 10.63
CA LEU A 13 -1.08 -7.84 11.43
C LEU A 13 0.03 -6.80 11.16
N ALA A 14 0.23 -6.41 9.90
CA ALA A 14 1.20 -5.39 9.53
C ALA A 14 0.88 -4.02 10.18
N LEU A 15 -0.40 -3.62 10.21
CA LEU A 15 -0.82 -2.40 10.90
C LEU A 15 -0.66 -2.49 12.43
N ASP A 16 -0.83 -3.67 13.02
CA ASP A 16 -0.51 -3.94 14.44
C ASP A 16 0.97 -3.74 14.73
N THR A 17 1.84 -4.35 13.92
CA THR A 17 3.29 -4.15 14.03
C THR A 17 3.67 -2.68 13.86
N LEU A 18 3.15 -1.99 12.85
CA LEU A 18 3.43 -0.57 12.62
C LEU A 18 3.03 0.29 13.83
N THR A 19 1.85 0.01 14.41
CA THR A 19 1.37 0.72 15.61
C THR A 19 2.31 0.54 16.80
N VAL A 20 2.88 -0.65 16.98
CA VAL A 20 3.87 -0.92 18.04
C VAL A 20 5.15 -0.14 17.79
N THR A 21 5.70 -0.20 16.57
CA THR A 21 6.94 0.52 16.23
C THR A 21 6.78 2.04 16.40
N MET A 22 5.62 2.62 16.06
CA MET A 22 5.36 4.04 16.28
C MET A 22 5.35 4.41 17.77
N LYS A 23 4.85 3.54 18.65
CA LYS A 23 4.91 3.77 20.10
C LYS A 23 6.35 3.76 20.62
N GLU A 24 7.25 3.02 19.98
CA GLU A 24 8.67 3.02 20.31
C GLU A 24 9.35 4.28 19.79
N CYS A 25 9.07 4.69 18.55
CA CYS A 25 9.55 5.97 17.99
C CYS A 25 9.11 7.17 18.84
N GLU A 26 7.84 7.19 19.28
CA GLU A 26 7.28 8.24 20.14
C GLU A 26 8.01 8.34 21.49
N LYS A 27 8.46 7.21 22.05
CA LYS A 27 9.26 7.19 23.29
C LYS A 27 10.67 7.73 23.09
N GLY A 28 11.28 7.49 21.93
CA GLY A 28 12.66 7.89 21.64
C GLY A 28 12.79 9.35 21.19
N GLN A 29 11.85 9.83 20.36
CA GLN A 29 11.91 11.16 19.73
C GLN A 29 10.92 12.16 20.36
N GLY A 30 10.04 11.70 21.25
CA GLY A 30 8.92 12.49 21.75
C GLY A 30 7.72 12.46 20.81
N ALA A 31 6.60 13.00 21.27
CA ALA A 31 5.40 13.15 20.46
C ALA A 31 5.61 14.28 19.44
N THR A 32 5.69 13.92 18.16
CA THR A 32 5.67 14.88 17.06
C THR A 32 4.28 14.91 16.43
N ASP A 33 3.90 16.05 15.85
CA ASP A 33 2.62 16.19 15.15
C ASP A 33 2.46 15.16 14.03
N VAL A 34 3.56 14.82 13.34
CA VAL A 34 3.60 13.82 12.27
C VAL A 34 3.29 12.43 12.80
N VAL A 35 3.92 12.00 13.90
CA VAL A 35 3.65 10.69 14.52
C VAL A 35 2.21 10.60 15.01
N THR A 36 1.66 11.71 15.52
CA THR A 36 0.26 11.76 15.97
C THR A 36 -0.72 11.66 14.80
N ALA A 37 -0.48 12.40 13.71
CA ALA A 37 -1.30 12.34 12.51
C ALA A 37 -1.28 10.95 11.88
N LEU A 38 -0.09 10.37 11.68
CA LEU A 38 0.07 9.02 11.12
C LEU A 38 -0.64 7.95 11.97
N LYS A 39 -0.64 8.10 13.30
CA LYS A 39 -1.34 7.19 14.23
C LYS A 39 -2.86 7.29 14.08
N ALA A 40 -3.38 8.49 13.85
CA ALA A 40 -4.80 8.70 13.55
C ALA A 40 -5.18 8.06 12.21
N ASP A 41 -4.34 8.21 11.19
CA ASP A 41 -4.56 7.61 9.87
C ASP A 41 -4.57 6.07 9.94
N ILE A 42 -3.65 5.45 10.70
CA ILE A 42 -3.64 4.00 10.91
C ILE A 42 -4.92 3.51 11.60
N VAL A 43 -5.44 4.27 12.58
CA VAL A 43 -6.71 3.96 13.23
C VAL A 43 -7.88 4.04 12.24
N GLY A 44 -7.88 5.05 11.36
CA GLY A 44 -8.85 5.15 10.26
C GLY A 44 -8.79 3.96 9.32
N LEU A 45 -7.59 3.59 8.87
CA LEU A 45 -7.38 2.49 7.93
C LEU A 45 -7.82 1.14 8.50
N ARG A 46 -7.58 0.88 9.78
CA ARG A 46 -8.10 -0.32 10.47
C ARG A 46 -9.63 -0.40 10.41
N LYS A 47 -10.31 0.73 10.66
CA LYS A 47 -11.76 0.80 10.62
C LYS A 47 -12.31 0.53 9.22
N ASP A 48 -11.66 1.08 8.20
CA ASP A 48 -12.07 0.86 6.81
C ASP A 48 -11.87 -0.61 6.39
N MET A 49 -10.79 -1.24 6.83
CA MET A 49 -10.53 -2.66 6.58
C MET A 49 -11.53 -3.58 7.29
N ASP A 50 -11.88 -3.28 8.55
CA ASP A 50 -12.93 -4.04 9.26
C ASP A 50 -14.30 -3.88 8.56
N LYS A 51 -14.60 -2.70 8.00
CA LYS A 51 -15.80 -2.47 7.17
C LYS A 51 -15.75 -3.27 5.87
N LEU A 52 -14.60 -3.29 5.19
CA LEU A 52 -14.42 -4.05 3.94
C LEU A 52 -14.68 -5.55 4.15
N LYS A 53 -14.14 -6.11 5.24
CA LYS A 53 -14.36 -7.52 5.62
C LYS A 53 -15.85 -7.84 5.87
N SER A 54 -16.59 -6.89 6.43
CA SER A 54 -18.03 -7.04 6.65
C SER A 54 -18.86 -6.97 5.36
N ILE A 55 -18.46 -6.14 4.38
CA ILE A 55 -19.19 -5.97 3.11
C ILE A 55 -19.05 -7.22 2.24
N ASP A 56 -17.83 -7.76 2.10
CA ASP A 56 -17.55 -8.92 1.26
C ASP A 56 -18.33 -10.17 1.71
N LEU A 57 -18.38 -10.41 3.03
CA LEU A 57 -19.13 -11.54 3.59
C LEU A 57 -20.65 -11.34 3.48
N SER A 58 -21.17 -10.14 3.74
CA SER A 58 -22.63 -9.90 3.70
C SER A 58 -23.21 -9.90 2.29
N MET A 59 -22.50 -9.36 1.29
CA MET A 59 -22.94 -9.45 -0.11
C MET A 59 -22.98 -10.90 -0.60
N LEU A 60 -22.04 -11.75 -0.17
CA LEU A 60 -22.02 -13.16 -0.56
C LEU A 60 -23.24 -13.93 -0.06
N PHE A 61 -23.73 -13.63 1.15
CA PHE A 61 -24.95 -14.26 1.68
C PHE A 61 -26.23 -13.64 1.11
N SER A 62 -26.20 -12.36 0.74
CA SER A 62 -27.38 -11.67 0.21
C SER A 62 -27.82 -12.16 -1.18
N THR A 63 -26.95 -12.82 -1.96
CA THR A 63 -27.31 -13.38 -3.27
C THR A 63 -27.99 -14.75 -3.21
N VAL A 64 -28.00 -15.43 -2.06
CA VAL A 64 -28.59 -16.78 -1.92
C VAL A 64 -30.00 -16.75 -1.31
N GLU A 65 -30.45 -15.61 -0.80
CA GLU A 65 -31.71 -15.54 -0.02
C GLU A 65 -32.98 -15.22 -0.83
N ILE A 66 -32.99 -15.46 -2.15
CA ILE A 66 -34.23 -15.34 -2.95
C ILE A 66 -34.38 -16.50 -3.94
N LEU A 67 -34.75 -17.67 -3.40
CA LEU A 67 -35.77 -18.49 -4.04
C LEU A 67 -36.72 -19.01 -2.97
N ASP A 68 -37.30 -18.10 -2.19
CA ASP A 68 -38.50 -18.39 -1.40
C ASP A 68 -39.69 -18.42 -2.38
N VAL A 69 -39.75 -19.48 -3.19
CA VAL A 69 -40.97 -19.85 -3.91
C VAL A 69 -41.88 -20.45 -2.84
N PRO A 70 -43.01 -19.80 -2.49
CA PRO A 70 -43.95 -20.38 -1.57
C PRO A 70 -44.40 -21.70 -2.20
N SER A 71 -44.01 -22.80 -1.57
CA SER A 71 -44.50 -24.16 -1.82
C SER A 71 -46.01 -24.15 -1.61
N THR A 72 -46.72 -23.67 -2.62
CA THR A 72 -48.16 -23.82 -2.73
C THR A 72 -48.35 -25.20 -3.33
N ASP A 73 -48.77 -26.07 -2.44
CA ASP A 73 -49.23 -27.42 -2.65
C ASP A 73 -50.06 -27.56 -3.96
N ILE A 74 -50.03 -28.78 -4.51
CA ILE A 74 -50.84 -29.31 -5.62
C ILE A 74 -50.39 -28.95 -7.05
N SER A 75 -49.67 -29.87 -7.71
CA SER A 75 -50.15 -30.33 -9.02
C SER A 75 -49.70 -31.76 -9.31
N VAL A 76 -50.72 -32.60 -9.38
CA VAL A 76 -50.76 -34.04 -9.66
C VAL A 76 -49.88 -34.42 -10.86
N CYS A 77 -49.27 -35.61 -10.78
CA CYS A 77 -48.70 -36.35 -11.89
C CYS A 77 -49.50 -36.15 -13.19
N SER A 78 -48.90 -35.50 -14.19
CA SER A 78 -49.29 -35.73 -15.58
C SER A 78 -48.08 -36.26 -16.33
N GLU A 79 -47.94 -37.58 -16.21
CA GLU A 79 -47.34 -38.44 -17.22
C GLU A 79 -48.07 -38.17 -18.55
N MET A 80 -47.40 -37.44 -19.45
CA MET A 80 -47.78 -37.41 -20.86
C MET A 80 -46.62 -37.94 -21.69
N PRO A 81 -46.86 -38.92 -22.58
CA PRO A 81 -45.85 -39.41 -23.48
C PRO A 81 -45.55 -38.32 -24.51
N LEU A 82 -44.35 -37.74 -24.44
CA LEU A 82 -43.91 -36.76 -25.44
C LEU A 82 -43.74 -37.50 -26.77
N THR A 83 -44.78 -37.44 -27.59
CA THR A 83 -44.82 -38.00 -28.93
C THR A 83 -44.25 -36.95 -29.87
N THR A 84 -43.01 -37.17 -30.29
CA THR A 84 -42.33 -36.44 -31.37
C THR A 84 -43.19 -36.50 -32.63
N THR A 85 -43.66 -35.36 -33.13
CA THR A 85 -44.14 -35.21 -34.50
C THR A 85 -43.72 -33.83 -34.97
N GLY A 86 -42.83 -33.84 -35.96
CA GLY A 86 -42.03 -32.70 -36.38
C GLY A 86 -42.78 -31.68 -37.23
N ASP A 87 -42.17 -30.50 -37.27
CA ASP A 87 -42.29 -29.47 -38.32
C ASP A 87 -41.14 -28.48 -38.05
N GLU A 88 -40.01 -28.60 -38.76
CA GLU A 88 -39.68 -27.89 -40.00
C GLU A 88 -39.23 -26.43 -39.78
N THR A 89 -37.96 -26.19 -40.15
CA THR A 89 -37.29 -24.90 -40.44
C THR A 89 -37.11 -23.94 -39.25
N ARG A 90 -35.88 -23.54 -38.88
CA ARG A 90 -34.99 -22.68 -39.69
C ARG A 90 -33.73 -22.32 -38.88
N ALA A 91 -32.65 -22.05 -39.62
CA ALA A 91 -31.37 -21.48 -39.23
C ALA A 91 -30.30 -22.48 -38.72
N ASN A 92 -29.28 -22.66 -39.57
CA ASN A 92 -27.97 -23.19 -39.20
C ASN A 92 -27.40 -22.34 -38.07
N ASP A 93 -27.53 -22.81 -36.85
CA ASP A 93 -26.67 -22.40 -35.75
C ASP A 93 -25.49 -23.38 -35.75
N VAL A 94 -24.39 -22.96 -36.36
CA VAL A 94 -23.12 -23.69 -36.26
C VAL A 94 -22.66 -23.48 -34.83
N VAL A 95 -23.04 -24.42 -33.97
CA VAL A 95 -22.41 -24.63 -32.67
C VAL A 95 -20.94 -24.92 -32.93
N VAL A 96 -20.13 -23.87 -32.89
CA VAL A 96 -18.69 -24.00 -32.69
C VAL A 96 -18.54 -24.30 -31.20
N GLU A 97 -18.51 -25.58 -30.85
CA GLU A 97 -17.93 -26.03 -29.58
C GLU A 97 -16.43 -25.73 -29.65
N SER A 98 -16.04 -24.55 -29.20
CA SER A 98 -14.64 -24.24 -28.93
C SER A 98 -14.32 -24.72 -27.52
N GLU A 99 -13.88 -25.97 -27.42
CA GLU A 99 -13.07 -26.46 -26.30
C GLU A 99 -11.72 -25.71 -26.35
N ALA A 100 -11.68 -24.52 -25.77
CA ALA A 100 -10.43 -23.84 -25.50
C ALA A 100 -9.87 -24.41 -24.20
N GLU A 101 -9.15 -25.52 -24.32
CA GLU A 101 -8.18 -26.00 -23.34
C GLU A 101 -7.14 -24.88 -23.17
N THR A 102 -7.33 -24.03 -22.16
CA THR A 102 -6.36 -23.00 -21.80
C THR A 102 -5.16 -23.69 -21.18
N ASP A 103 -4.09 -23.74 -21.97
CA ASP A 103 -2.70 -24.00 -21.61
C ASP A 103 -2.29 -23.14 -20.39
N GLU A 104 -2.39 -23.74 -19.19
CA GLU A 104 -2.00 -23.15 -17.90
C GLU A 104 -0.48 -23.22 -17.63
N GLU A 105 0.37 -23.62 -18.59
CA GLU A 105 1.80 -23.89 -18.34
C GLU A 105 2.77 -22.79 -18.81
N GLN A 106 2.29 -21.63 -19.30
CA GLN A 106 3.17 -20.56 -19.82
C GLN A 106 3.26 -19.28 -18.99
N LEU A 107 2.73 -19.26 -17.75
CA LEU A 107 2.85 -18.09 -16.86
C LEU A 107 4.04 -18.15 -15.89
N ASP A 108 4.82 -19.24 -15.87
CA ASP A 108 5.92 -19.41 -14.89
C ASP A 108 7.26 -18.77 -15.33
N VAL A 109 7.42 -18.42 -16.62
CA VAL A 109 8.73 -17.98 -17.16
C VAL A 109 8.89 -16.46 -17.27
N HIS A 110 7.82 -15.67 -17.10
CA HIS A 110 7.90 -14.20 -17.29
C HIS A 110 8.02 -13.40 -15.98
N GLU A 111 7.91 -14.01 -14.80
CA GLU A 111 7.93 -13.26 -13.53
C GLU A 111 9.36 -12.97 -13.01
N GLU A 112 10.36 -13.78 -13.38
CA GLU A 112 11.74 -13.62 -12.88
C GLU A 112 12.49 -12.44 -13.52
N THR A 113 12.24 -12.15 -14.81
CA THR A 113 12.94 -11.04 -15.50
C THR A 113 12.41 -9.65 -15.15
N VAL A 114 11.16 -9.55 -14.67
CA VAL A 114 10.56 -8.27 -14.27
C VAL A 114 11.13 -7.79 -12.93
N TYR A 115 11.50 -8.70 -12.03
CA TYR A 115 12.08 -8.35 -10.73
C TYR A 115 13.53 -7.82 -10.84
N ASP A 116 14.32 -8.31 -11.81
CA ASP A 116 15.68 -7.83 -12.04
C ASP A 116 15.68 -6.39 -12.60
N ASP A 117 14.78 -6.10 -13.54
CA ASP A 117 14.60 -4.76 -14.15
C ASP A 117 14.11 -3.70 -13.12
N MET A 118 13.41 -4.12 -12.06
CA MET A 118 12.98 -3.22 -10.98
C MET A 118 14.12 -2.78 -10.06
N ALA A 119 15.14 -3.62 -9.85
CA ALA A 119 16.30 -3.26 -9.04
C ALA A 119 17.13 -2.16 -9.71
N ASP A 120 17.26 -2.21 -11.03
CA ASP A 120 17.96 -1.19 -11.82
C ASP A 120 17.20 0.16 -11.83
N LEU A 121 15.86 0.13 -11.83
CA LEU A 121 15.03 1.33 -11.79
C LEU A 121 15.13 2.06 -10.43
N GLU A 122 15.15 1.32 -9.31
CA GLU A 122 15.33 1.90 -7.97
C GLU A 122 16.68 2.61 -7.86
N GLY A 123 17.76 1.98 -8.36
CA GLY A 123 19.09 2.58 -8.41
C GLY A 123 19.13 3.89 -9.22
N ALA A 124 18.46 3.91 -10.37
CA ALA A 124 18.38 5.09 -11.23
C ALA A 124 17.64 6.27 -10.57
N MET A 125 16.56 5.99 -9.81
CA MET A 125 15.83 7.03 -9.08
C MET A 125 16.67 7.64 -7.96
N VAL A 126 17.34 6.82 -7.15
CA VAL A 126 18.21 7.31 -6.07
C VAL A 126 19.33 8.20 -6.64
N HIS A 127 19.97 7.76 -7.73
CA HIS A 127 21.01 8.54 -8.38
C HIS A 127 20.49 9.89 -8.91
N THR A 128 19.30 9.91 -9.51
CA THR A 128 18.66 11.14 -10.02
C THR A 128 18.33 12.13 -8.90
N VAL A 129 17.80 11.65 -7.77
CA VAL A 129 17.49 12.48 -6.60
C VAL A 129 18.77 13.09 -6.01
N VAL A 130 19.84 12.30 -5.87
CA VAL A 130 21.13 12.78 -5.37
C VAL A 130 21.73 13.84 -6.32
N GLN A 131 21.66 13.61 -7.63
CA GLN A 131 22.17 14.55 -8.62
C GLN A 131 21.38 15.87 -8.66
N ALA A 132 20.05 15.81 -8.54
CA ALA A 132 19.20 17.00 -8.44
C ALA A 132 19.52 17.80 -7.17
N SER A 133 19.64 17.12 -6.02
CA SER A 133 19.98 17.75 -4.74
C SER A 133 21.35 18.44 -4.75
N LEU A 134 22.35 17.84 -5.41
CA LEU A 134 23.67 18.46 -5.61
C LEU A 134 23.62 19.73 -6.49
N ARG A 135 22.77 19.75 -7.52
CA ARG A 135 22.61 20.96 -8.36
C ARG A 135 21.96 22.11 -7.60
N ASP A 136 20.98 21.81 -6.74
CA ASP A 136 20.28 22.84 -5.97
C ASP A 136 21.17 23.47 -4.88
N VAL A 137 22.07 22.68 -4.28
CA VAL A 137 23.06 23.18 -3.30
C VAL A 137 24.14 24.03 -3.99
N SER A 138 24.52 23.72 -5.24
CA SER A 138 25.55 24.47 -5.97
C SER A 138 25.13 25.88 -6.40
N MET A 139 23.83 26.21 -6.41
CA MET A 139 23.36 27.57 -6.68
C MET A 139 23.24 28.44 -5.41
N LEU A 140 23.42 27.87 -4.22
CA LEU A 140 23.31 28.58 -2.94
C LEU A 140 24.67 29.05 -2.38
N GLY A 141 25.66 29.24 -3.26
CA GLY A 141 27.05 29.46 -2.84
C GLY A 141 27.89 30.33 -3.76
N SER A 142 27.42 31.53 -4.11
CA SER A 142 28.33 32.63 -4.46
C SER A 142 27.64 34.00 -4.30
N SER A 143 27.20 34.32 -3.08
CA SER A 143 26.99 35.72 -2.72
C SER A 143 28.36 36.31 -2.38
N GLY A 144 28.87 37.11 -3.33
CA GLY A 144 30.20 37.70 -3.26
C GLY A 144 30.47 38.39 -1.94
N SER A 145 31.57 37.96 -1.32
CA SER A 145 32.37 38.81 -0.45
C SER A 145 32.62 40.14 -1.17
N LYS A 146 31.93 41.19 -0.74
CA LYS A 146 32.47 42.53 -0.83
C LYS A 146 33.11 42.80 0.52
N ASP A 147 34.43 42.65 0.56
CA ASP A 147 35.29 43.26 1.56
C ASP A 147 34.88 44.73 1.71
N THR A 148 34.06 44.99 2.73
CA THR A 148 33.91 46.33 3.28
C THR A 148 34.90 46.38 4.42
N GLU A 149 36.09 46.85 4.08
CA GLU A 149 37.14 47.28 4.99
C GLU A 149 36.49 48.22 6.03
N ILE A 150 36.34 47.74 7.28
CA ILE A 150 36.02 48.59 8.42
C ILE A 150 37.35 48.90 9.11
N PRO A 151 37.87 50.14 9.02
CA PRO A 151 39.05 50.54 9.76
C PRO A 151 38.67 50.77 11.23
N GLY A 152 39.23 49.93 12.10
CA GLY A 152 39.59 50.27 13.48
C GLY A 152 38.48 50.31 14.52
N THR A 153 38.65 49.56 15.59
CA THR A 153 38.89 50.17 16.92
C THR A 153 39.60 49.13 17.79
N ASP A 154 40.85 49.44 18.09
CA ASP A 154 41.68 48.79 19.10
C ASP A 154 41.01 48.92 20.47
N ALA A 155 40.76 47.79 21.12
CA ALA A 155 40.44 47.73 22.54
C ALA A 155 41.14 46.52 23.13
N GLN A 156 42.42 46.71 23.47
CA GLN A 156 43.09 45.89 24.47
C GLN A 156 42.31 45.96 25.79
N THR A 157 41.80 44.82 26.25
CA THR A 157 41.54 44.64 27.67
C THR A 157 42.38 43.46 28.15
N GLU A 158 43.60 43.81 28.51
CA GLU A 158 44.51 43.01 29.30
C GLU A 158 43.86 42.77 30.68
N GLY A 159 43.40 41.54 30.89
CA GLY A 159 42.81 41.08 32.14
C GLY A 159 43.48 39.78 32.56
N ALA A 160 44.73 39.88 33.00
CA ALA A 160 45.41 38.82 33.71
C ALA A 160 44.72 38.59 35.07
N VAL A 161 44.20 37.39 35.32
CA VAL A 161 44.21 36.80 36.66
C VAL A 161 44.52 35.32 36.51
N ASP A 162 45.82 35.05 36.64
CA ASP A 162 46.35 33.81 37.17
C ASP A 162 45.75 33.57 38.56
N MET A 163 45.06 32.46 38.75
CA MET A 163 44.99 31.78 40.05
C MET A 163 45.00 30.28 39.82
N GLN A 164 46.21 29.75 39.80
CA GLN A 164 46.50 28.46 40.43
C GLN A 164 45.83 28.34 41.80
N THR A 165 45.16 27.22 42.08
CA THR A 165 45.39 26.43 43.31
C THR A 165 44.74 25.05 43.22
N LEU A 166 45.63 24.06 43.13
CA LEU A 166 45.68 22.66 43.58
C LEU A 166 44.50 21.97 44.35
N PRO A 167 44.56 20.62 44.48
CA PRO A 167 43.45 19.68 44.63
C PRO A 167 43.16 19.30 46.09
N GLN A 168 42.10 18.50 46.31
CA GLN A 168 41.87 17.45 47.34
C GLN A 168 40.39 17.06 47.25
N SER A 169 39.96 15.83 46.94
CA SER A 169 40.10 14.57 47.69
C SER A 169 39.62 13.41 46.81
#